data_AF-A0A1Q8JCG4-F1
#
_entry.id   AF-A0A1Q8JCG4-F1
#
_cell.length_a   1.000
_cell.length_b   1.000
_cell.length_c   1.000
_cell.angle_alpha   90.00
_cell.angle_beta   90.00
_cell.angle_gamma   90.00
#
_symmetry.space_group_name_H-M   'P 1'
#
loop_
_entity.id
_entity.type
_entity.pdbx_description
1 polymer ?
#
loop_
_entity_poly.entity_id
_entity_poly.type
_entity_poly.pdbx_seq_one_letter_code
_entity_poly.pdbx_strand_id
1 'polypeptide(L)'
;MPFEAATAIWERLWTSRYPLAADEFDDGVWRQTRAAAMTRQHVELHPKHVWGLIGVDVDHPDAVLRMVSTVDNHPQPNVIIENPVNGHAHAAWAITTPINLTNYGSRRSVRYGLSIEEALRRAVGGDPHYPARLIKNPFHPRWMTHFIHDNTSTLDRFGGTLTPAGHMPGRGWHNQRRRAPVDPAGSLETVDPAGSPAARLERLPLSNFATPSTDRTFHGSQDPAAPEQAGPRTRRRIRRIHLDDLQNDRRAS
;
A
#
# COMPACT_ATOMS: atom_id res chain seq x y z
N MET A 1 15.14 17.27 -4.59
CA MET A 1 13.95 18.14 -4.43
C MET A 1 13.93 18.73 -3.02
N PRO A 2 13.41 19.95 -2.78
CA PRO A 2 13.11 20.43 -1.43
C PRO A 2 12.11 19.51 -0.71
N PHE A 3 12.33 19.25 0.58
CA PHE A 3 11.51 18.34 1.40
C PHE A 3 10.01 18.72 1.41
N GLU A 4 9.70 20.02 1.45
CA GLU A 4 8.32 20.51 1.48
C GLU A 4 7.53 20.17 0.21
N ALA A 5 8.14 20.32 -0.97
CA ALA A 5 7.50 19.99 -2.25
C ALA A 5 7.19 18.49 -2.33
N ALA A 6 8.11 17.65 -1.83
CA ALA A 6 7.95 16.20 -1.85
C ALA A 6 6.85 15.74 -0.89
N THR A 7 6.82 16.36 0.29
CA THR A 7 5.78 16.18 1.30
C THR A 7 4.42 16.51 0.72
N ALA A 8 4.28 17.64 0.03
CA ALA A 8 3.00 18.06 -0.55
C ALA A 8 2.42 17.03 -1.54
N ILE A 9 3.26 16.34 -2.32
CA ILE A 9 2.79 15.30 -3.25
C ILE A 9 2.43 14.02 -2.56
N TRP A 10 3.29 13.57 -1.63
CA TRP A 10 2.94 12.41 -0.82
C TRP A 10 1.62 12.67 -0.12
N GLU A 11 1.45 13.85 0.50
CA GLU A 11 0.22 14.19 1.21
C GLU A 11 -1.01 14.24 0.31
N ARG A 12 -0.85 14.73 -0.92
CA ARG A 12 -1.91 14.81 -1.93
C ARG A 12 -2.36 13.44 -2.43
N LEU A 13 -1.42 12.52 -2.62
CA LEU A 13 -1.70 11.20 -3.20
C LEU A 13 -2.01 10.14 -2.14
N TRP A 14 -1.40 10.28 -0.97
CA TRP A 14 -1.66 9.46 0.20
C TRP A 14 -2.95 9.93 0.88
N THR A 15 -4.08 9.55 0.28
CA THR A 15 -5.43 10.02 0.66
C THR A 15 -6.09 9.20 1.78
N SER A 16 -5.37 8.23 2.36
CA SER A 16 -5.94 7.38 3.41
C SER A 16 -6.19 8.18 4.68
N ARG A 17 -7.45 8.23 5.12
CA ARG A 17 -7.83 8.90 6.39
C ARG A 17 -7.48 8.05 7.62
N TYR A 18 -7.61 6.73 7.46
CA TYR A 18 -7.31 5.74 8.47
C TYR A 18 -6.39 4.64 7.91
N PRO A 19 -5.15 5.00 7.55
CA PRO A 19 -4.20 4.07 6.98
C PRO A 19 -3.94 2.89 7.93
N LEU A 20 -3.71 1.72 7.34
CA LEU A 20 -2.96 0.67 8.03
C LEU A 20 -1.56 1.20 8.35
N ALA A 21 -1.05 0.90 9.54
CA ALA A 21 0.30 1.27 9.93
C ALA A 21 0.85 0.27 10.96
N ALA A 22 2.16 0.09 10.94
CA ALA A 22 2.90 -0.84 11.79
C ALA A 22 4.33 -0.34 12.02
N ASP A 23 4.94 -0.73 13.13
CA ASP A 23 6.38 -0.56 13.33
C ASP A 23 7.07 -1.87 12.91
N GLU A 24 6.86 -2.91 13.71
CA GLU A 24 7.18 -4.30 13.37
C GLU A 24 5.92 -5.05 12.95
N PHE A 25 6.04 -5.96 11.99
CA PHE A 25 4.87 -6.69 11.47
C PHE A 25 4.33 -7.73 12.44
N ASP A 26 5.17 -8.26 13.34
CA ASP A 26 4.80 -9.23 14.39
C ASP A 26 3.82 -8.66 15.42
N ASP A 27 3.91 -7.35 15.68
CA ASP A 27 2.97 -6.62 16.56
C ASP A 27 1.60 -6.39 15.89
N GLY A 28 1.52 -6.73 14.61
CA GLY A 28 0.33 -6.61 13.79
C GLY A 28 0.21 -5.25 13.11
N VAL A 29 -0.68 -5.24 12.12
CA VAL A 29 -0.94 -4.09 11.26
C VAL A 29 -2.32 -3.52 11.56
N TRP A 30 -2.38 -2.26 11.99
CA TRP A 30 -3.61 -1.67 12.54
C TRP A 30 -4.01 -0.39 11.80
N ARG A 31 -5.32 -0.14 11.69
CA ARG A 31 -5.81 1.16 11.20
C ARG A 31 -5.62 2.21 12.29
N GLN A 32 -4.99 3.33 11.92
CA GLN A 32 -4.71 4.43 12.84
C GLN A 32 -5.16 5.75 12.20
N THR A 33 -5.30 6.82 13.00
CA THR A 33 -5.47 8.16 12.42
C THR A 33 -4.25 8.50 11.58
N ARG A 34 -4.41 9.35 10.57
CA ARG A 34 -3.29 9.79 9.72
C ARG A 34 -2.11 10.32 10.55
N ALA A 35 -2.38 11.17 11.54
CA ALA A 35 -1.34 11.71 12.43
C ALA A 35 -0.58 10.62 13.18
N ALA A 36 -1.27 9.63 13.75
CA ALA A 36 -0.63 8.52 14.44
C ALA A 36 0.13 7.58 13.48
N ALA A 37 -0.39 7.36 12.27
CA ALA A 37 0.29 6.55 11.27
C ALA A 37 1.59 7.18 10.77
N MET A 38 1.67 8.52 10.72
CA MET A 38 2.89 9.21 10.32
C MET A 38 4.05 9.02 11.30
N THR A 39 3.79 8.58 12.53
CA THR A 39 4.84 8.24 13.49
C THR A 39 5.29 6.78 13.41
N ARG A 40 4.74 5.97 12.50
CA ARG A 40 5.03 4.54 12.38
C ARG A 40 6.09 4.26 11.32
N GLN A 41 6.80 3.15 11.43
CA GLN A 41 7.80 2.76 10.45
C GLN A 41 7.19 2.41 9.09
N HIS A 42 5.99 1.83 9.06
CA HIS A 42 5.31 1.40 7.83
C HIS A 42 3.89 1.94 7.78
N VAL A 43 3.43 2.30 6.57
CA VAL A 43 2.10 2.87 6.31
C VAL A 43 1.45 2.27 5.06
N GLU A 44 0.11 2.26 5.01
CA GLU A 44 -0.68 1.82 3.86
C GLU A 44 -0.32 2.66 2.64
N LEU A 45 0.15 2.03 1.56
CA LEU A 45 0.58 2.76 0.34
C LEU A 45 -0.57 3.58 -0.27
N HIS A 46 -1.77 2.99 -0.34
CA HIS A 46 -2.97 3.64 -0.84
C HIS A 46 -4.24 3.03 -0.22
N PRO A 47 -5.34 3.79 -0.07
CA PRO A 47 -6.57 3.26 0.50
C PRO A 47 -7.20 2.16 -0.36
N LYS A 48 -8.04 1.32 0.25
CA LYS A 48 -8.66 0.14 -0.39
C LYS A 48 -9.47 0.43 -1.68
N HIS A 49 -9.92 1.66 -1.88
CA HIS A 49 -10.87 2.03 -2.93
C HIS A 49 -10.25 2.91 -4.02
N VAL A 50 -9.02 3.41 -3.83
CA VAL A 50 -8.33 4.28 -4.77
C VAL A 50 -6.85 3.95 -4.77
N TRP A 51 -6.28 3.74 -5.96
CA TRP A 51 -4.88 3.43 -6.17
C TRP A 51 -4.18 4.60 -6.84
N GLY A 52 -3.48 5.42 -6.06
CA GLY A 52 -2.77 6.62 -6.54
C GLY A 52 -1.24 6.49 -6.58
N LEU A 53 -0.68 5.49 -5.90
CA LEU A 53 0.76 5.22 -5.83
C LEU A 53 1.00 3.75 -6.19
N ILE A 54 1.90 3.51 -7.14
CA ILE A 54 2.43 2.16 -7.45
C ILE A 54 3.67 1.95 -6.60
N GLY A 55 3.75 0.86 -5.86
CA GLY A 55 4.86 0.56 -4.97
C GLY A 55 5.59 -0.70 -5.39
N VAL A 56 6.92 -0.67 -5.34
CA VAL A 56 7.78 -1.83 -5.56
C VAL A 56 8.77 -1.92 -4.40
N ASP A 57 9.10 -3.14 -3.99
CA ASP A 57 10.15 -3.43 -3.02
C ASP A 57 11.31 -4.14 -3.72
N VAL A 58 12.53 -3.84 -3.32
CA VAL A 58 13.75 -4.47 -3.83
C VAL A 58 14.59 -4.90 -2.64
N ASP A 59 14.67 -6.22 -2.47
CA ASP A 59 15.44 -6.89 -1.42
C ASP A 59 16.88 -7.16 -1.88
N HIS A 60 17.62 -6.09 -2.15
CA HIS A 60 19.03 -6.20 -2.52
C HIS A 60 19.84 -5.00 -1.97
N PRO A 61 21.10 -5.18 -1.53
CA PRO A 61 21.93 -4.10 -0.99
C PRO A 61 22.21 -2.91 -1.94
N ASP A 62 21.94 -3.06 -3.24
CA ASP A 62 22.09 -2.01 -4.25
C ASP A 62 20.73 -1.45 -4.72
N ALA A 63 19.65 -1.65 -3.96
CA ALA A 63 18.29 -1.33 -4.38
C ALA A 63 18.13 0.12 -4.85
N VAL A 64 18.72 1.08 -4.14
CA VAL A 64 18.71 2.50 -4.54
C VAL A 64 19.35 2.68 -5.91
N LEU A 65 20.51 2.04 -6.16
CA LEU A 65 21.19 2.11 -7.44
C LEU A 65 20.30 1.57 -8.57
N ARG A 66 19.64 0.43 -8.36
CA ARG A 66 18.68 -0.13 -9.34
C ARG A 66 17.55 0.84 -9.63
N MET A 67 17.02 1.51 -8.61
CA MET A 67 15.89 2.42 -8.73
C MET A 67 16.22 3.80 -9.34
N VAL A 68 17.48 4.24 -9.29
CA VAL A 68 17.93 5.49 -9.96
C VAL A 68 18.60 5.24 -11.30
N SER A 69 18.98 3.99 -11.59
CA SER A 69 19.66 3.58 -12.82
C SER A 69 18.82 3.89 -14.06
N THR A 70 19.50 4.30 -15.13
CA THR A 70 18.90 4.47 -16.46
C THR A 70 19.12 3.27 -17.37
N VAL A 71 19.88 2.26 -16.92
CA VAL A 71 20.30 1.11 -17.75
C VAL A 71 19.10 0.32 -18.27
N ASP A 72 18.13 0.04 -17.39
CA ASP A 72 16.92 -0.69 -17.75
C ASP A 72 15.81 0.22 -18.32
N ASN A 73 16.09 1.51 -18.57
CA ASN A 73 15.18 2.47 -19.20
C ASN A 73 13.76 2.47 -18.63
N HIS A 74 13.67 2.66 -17.31
CA HIS A 74 12.40 2.80 -16.60
C HIS A 74 12.18 4.24 -16.14
N PRO A 75 10.92 4.66 -15.92
CA PRO A 75 10.64 5.97 -15.34
C PRO A 75 11.24 6.03 -13.93
N GLN A 76 11.83 7.18 -13.57
CA GLN A 76 12.30 7.41 -12.21
C GLN A 76 11.12 7.36 -11.22
N PRO A 77 11.31 6.78 -10.02
CA PRO A 77 10.32 6.84 -8.95
C PRO A 77 10.19 8.27 -8.40
N ASN A 78 9.06 8.57 -7.78
CA ASN A 78 8.88 9.83 -7.05
C ASN A 78 9.69 9.83 -5.75
N VAL A 79 9.69 8.69 -5.07
CA VAL A 79 10.40 8.49 -3.81
C VAL A 79 11.00 7.10 -3.74
N ILE A 80 12.19 7.03 -3.18
CA ILE A 80 12.88 5.81 -2.77
C ILE A 80 13.07 5.87 -1.26
N ILE A 81 12.79 4.78 -0.57
CA ILE A 81 12.79 4.69 0.88
C ILE A 81 13.62 3.48 1.27
N GLU A 82 14.88 3.74 1.59
CA GLU A 82 15.91 2.74 1.87
C GLU A 82 15.96 2.41 3.36
N ASN A 83 16.16 1.12 3.66
CA ASN A 83 16.64 0.68 4.95
C ASN A 83 18.18 0.79 4.95
N PRO A 84 18.77 1.78 5.64
CA PRO A 84 20.21 2.01 5.60
C PRO A 84 21.03 0.88 6.25
N VAL A 85 20.37 -0.06 6.94
CA VAL A 85 21.05 -1.20 7.58
C VAL A 85 21.39 -2.30 6.58
N ASN A 86 20.48 -2.61 5.65
CA ASN A 86 20.64 -3.72 4.70
C ASN A 86 20.61 -3.29 3.21
N GLY A 87 20.35 -2.01 2.93
CA GLY A 87 20.27 -1.45 1.58
C GLY A 87 18.97 -1.74 0.84
N HIS A 88 18.03 -2.49 1.42
CA HIS A 88 16.75 -2.81 0.78
C HIS A 88 15.88 -1.56 0.71
N ALA A 89 15.22 -1.32 -0.42
CA ALA A 89 14.47 -0.09 -0.63
C ALA A 89 13.08 -0.33 -1.21
N HIS A 90 12.13 0.50 -0.79
CA HIS A 90 10.84 0.62 -1.47
C HIS A 90 10.88 1.83 -2.40
N ALA A 91 10.29 1.71 -3.58
CA ALA A 91 10.02 2.82 -4.48
C ALA A 91 8.53 3.06 -4.61
N ALA A 92 8.13 4.32 -4.81
CA ALA A 92 6.77 4.66 -5.21
C ALA A 92 6.72 5.60 -6.42
N TRP A 93 5.80 5.30 -7.35
CA TRP A 93 5.47 6.13 -8.50
C TRP A 93 4.05 6.67 -8.38
N ALA A 94 3.91 7.96 -8.65
CA ALA A 94 2.67 8.70 -8.56
C ALA A 94 1.87 8.68 -9.88
N ILE A 95 0.59 8.30 -9.78
CA ILE A 95 -0.32 8.27 -10.92
C ILE A 95 -1.12 9.58 -11.00
N THR A 96 -1.16 10.21 -12.17
CA THR A 96 -1.92 11.46 -12.39
C THR A 96 -3.42 11.28 -12.13
N THR A 97 -4.01 10.19 -12.63
CA THR A 97 -5.42 9.84 -12.43
C THR A 97 -5.48 8.57 -11.60
N PRO A 98 -5.75 8.65 -10.28
CA PRO A 98 -5.84 7.48 -9.43
C PRO A 98 -6.87 6.48 -9.94
N ILE A 99 -6.55 5.19 -9.83
CA ILE A 99 -7.42 4.12 -10.31
C ILE A 99 -8.50 3.86 -9.25
N ASN A 100 -9.76 4.00 -9.63
CA ASN A 100 -10.90 3.63 -8.78
C ASN A 100 -10.97 2.09 -8.68
N LEU A 101 -10.83 1.57 -7.45
CA LEU A 101 -10.87 0.13 -7.15
C LEU A 101 -12.25 -0.35 -6.70
N THR A 102 -13.26 0.51 -6.67
CA THR A 102 -14.65 0.08 -6.38
C THR A 102 -15.25 -0.64 -7.59
N ASN A 103 -16.45 -1.20 -7.41
CA ASN A 103 -17.26 -1.77 -8.49
C ASN A 103 -17.63 -0.77 -9.61
N TYR A 104 -17.55 0.53 -9.32
CA TYR A 104 -17.74 1.60 -10.32
C TYR A 104 -16.46 1.90 -11.12
N GLY A 105 -15.34 1.28 -10.76
CA GLY A 105 -14.05 1.47 -11.42
C GLY A 105 -13.93 0.74 -12.76
N SER A 106 -13.13 1.30 -13.67
CA SER A 106 -12.82 0.67 -14.95
C SER A 106 -11.95 -0.58 -14.74
N ARG A 107 -12.51 -1.76 -15.02
CA ARG A 107 -11.78 -3.04 -15.03
C ARG A 107 -10.58 -3.01 -15.97
N ARG A 108 -10.65 -2.24 -17.06
CA ARG A 108 -9.54 -2.05 -18.01
C ARG A 108 -8.41 -1.27 -17.35
N SER A 109 -8.74 -0.18 -16.64
CA SER A 109 -7.75 0.64 -15.94
C SER A 109 -7.08 -0.13 -14.80
N VAL A 110 -7.82 -0.92 -14.02
CA VAL A 110 -7.25 -1.79 -12.98
C VAL A 110 -6.28 -2.79 -13.57
N ARG A 111 -6.67 -3.50 -14.64
CA ARG A 111 -5.78 -4.44 -15.34
C ARG A 111 -4.55 -3.75 -15.90
N TYR A 112 -4.71 -2.56 -16.49
CA TYR A 112 -3.57 -1.84 -17.04
C TYR A 112 -2.62 -1.34 -15.95
N GLY A 113 -3.14 -0.80 -14.84
CA GLY A 113 -2.34 -0.42 -13.68
C GLY A 113 -1.54 -1.59 -13.11
N LEU A 114 -2.14 -2.78 -13.03
CA LEU A 114 -1.42 -4.00 -12.65
C LEU A 114 -0.28 -4.34 -13.61
N SER A 115 -0.47 -4.14 -14.92
CA SER A 115 0.58 -4.43 -15.90
C SER A 115 1.73 -3.44 -15.80
N ILE A 116 1.43 -2.18 -15.48
CA ILE A 116 2.44 -1.16 -15.21
C ILE A 116 3.20 -1.46 -13.90
N GLU A 117 2.51 -1.84 -12.82
CA GLU A 117 3.13 -2.28 -11.58
C GLU A 117 4.11 -3.44 -11.80
N GLU A 118 3.68 -4.48 -12.51
CA GLU A 118 4.54 -5.62 -12.84
C GLU A 118 5.72 -5.24 -13.74
N ALA A 119 5.51 -4.33 -14.71
CA ALA A 119 6.58 -3.84 -15.55
C ALA A 119 7.61 -3.02 -14.77
N LEU A 120 7.18 -2.14 -13.88
CA LEU A 120 8.06 -1.38 -12.98
C LEU A 120 8.83 -2.32 -12.06
N ARG A 121 8.17 -3.32 -11.48
CA ARG A 121 8.81 -4.35 -10.65
C ARG A 121 9.93 -5.05 -11.41
N ARG A 122 9.66 -5.54 -12.63
CA ARG A 122 10.68 -6.18 -13.49
C ARG A 122 11.85 -5.25 -13.78
N ALA A 123 11.55 -4.00 -14.09
CA ALA A 123 12.55 -3.04 -14.52
C ALA A 123 13.57 -2.67 -13.44
N VAL A 124 13.19 -2.76 -12.16
CA VAL A 124 14.11 -2.51 -11.03
C VAL A 124 14.57 -3.79 -10.33
N GLY A 125 14.18 -4.97 -10.84
CA GLY A 125 14.46 -6.26 -10.19
C GLY A 125 13.74 -6.44 -8.85
N GLY A 126 12.55 -5.89 -8.70
CA GLY A 126 11.78 -5.94 -7.45
C GLY A 126 11.21 -7.31 -7.11
N ASP A 127 10.94 -7.51 -5.82
CA ASP A 127 10.43 -8.76 -5.26
C ASP A 127 9.04 -9.11 -5.86
N PRO A 128 8.89 -10.28 -6.50
CA PRO A 128 7.59 -10.76 -7.00
C PRO A 128 6.57 -11.09 -5.90
N HIS A 129 6.99 -11.26 -4.65
CA HIS A 129 6.10 -11.62 -3.54
C HIS A 129 5.61 -10.39 -2.74
N TYR A 130 6.23 -9.24 -2.92
CA TYR A 130 5.83 -8.00 -2.26
C TYR A 130 4.38 -7.61 -2.63
N PRO A 131 3.46 -7.55 -1.65
CA PRO A 131 2.03 -7.37 -1.93
C PRO A 131 1.63 -5.91 -2.19
N ALA A 132 2.60 -4.97 -2.23
CA ALA A 132 2.39 -3.53 -2.44
C ALA A 132 1.34 -2.89 -1.51
N ARG A 133 1.16 -3.44 -0.31
CA ARG A 133 0.12 -3.00 0.63
C ARG A 133 0.62 -1.96 1.62
N LEU A 134 1.76 -2.24 2.25
CA LEU A 134 2.44 -1.34 3.17
C LEU A 134 3.74 -0.92 2.52
N ILE A 135 4.09 0.34 2.70
CA ILE A 135 5.37 0.89 2.29
C ILE A 135 6.11 1.41 3.53
N LYS A 136 7.44 1.42 3.50
CA LYS A 136 8.24 2.19 4.46
C LYS A 136 7.72 3.62 4.49
N ASN A 137 7.56 4.20 5.68
CA ASN A 137 7.03 5.54 5.84
C ASN A 137 8.13 6.57 5.52
N PRO A 138 8.01 7.37 4.45
CA PRO A 138 9.08 8.28 4.02
C PRO A 138 9.41 9.39 5.03
N PHE A 139 8.58 9.58 6.06
CA PHE A 139 8.80 10.57 7.12
C PHE A 139 9.34 9.98 8.42
N HIS A 140 9.48 8.65 8.50
CA HIS A 140 9.99 8.02 9.71
C HIS A 140 11.53 8.06 9.72
N PRO A 141 12.18 8.52 10.81
CA PRO A 141 13.62 8.75 10.87
C PRO A 141 14.48 7.47 10.76
N ARG A 142 13.86 6.28 10.86
CA ARG A 142 14.53 5.00 10.64
C ARG A 142 14.99 4.81 9.19
N TRP A 143 14.31 5.44 8.23
CA TRP A 143 14.54 5.21 6.82
C TRP A 143 15.31 6.35 6.17
N MET A 144 16.19 6.00 5.24
CA MET A 144 16.85 6.97 4.38
C MET A 144 15.94 7.22 3.17
N THR A 145 15.39 8.42 3.07
CA THR A 145 14.39 8.75 2.04
C THR A 145 14.96 9.68 0.99
N HIS A 146 14.84 9.28 -0.28
CA HIS A 146 15.24 10.06 -1.43
C HIS A 146 14.00 10.48 -2.22
N PHE A 147 13.62 11.75 -2.10
CA PHE A 147 12.59 12.36 -2.94
C PHE A 147 13.20 12.86 -4.25
N ILE A 148 12.92 12.14 -5.34
CA ILE A 148 13.57 12.34 -6.64
C ILE A 148 12.90 13.49 -7.38
N HIS A 149 11.61 13.36 -7.67
CA HIS A 149 10.84 14.38 -8.39
C HIS A 149 9.37 14.37 -8.00
N ASP A 150 8.70 15.45 -8.37
CA ASP A 150 7.41 15.86 -7.82
C ASP A 150 6.26 15.60 -8.83
N ASN A 151 6.63 15.32 -10.09
CA ASN A 151 5.72 15.02 -11.19
C ASN A 151 4.89 13.74 -11.00
N THR A 152 3.63 13.78 -11.38
CA THR A 152 2.77 12.60 -11.57
C THR A 152 2.82 12.14 -13.03
N SER A 153 2.62 10.85 -13.29
CA SER A 153 2.53 10.31 -14.65
C SER A 153 1.23 9.56 -14.89
N THR A 154 0.71 9.62 -16.11
CA THR A 154 -0.41 8.77 -16.52
C THR A 154 0.07 7.33 -16.72
N LEU A 155 -0.85 6.36 -16.65
CA LEU A 155 -0.53 4.97 -16.98
C LEU A 155 0.01 4.84 -18.41
N ASP A 156 -0.55 5.60 -19.36
CA ASP A 156 -0.10 5.60 -20.75
C ASP A 156 1.33 6.14 -20.88
N ARG A 157 1.71 7.17 -20.10
CA ARG A 157 3.09 7.67 -20.09
C ARG A 157 4.06 6.63 -19.56
N PHE A 158 3.69 5.92 -18.48
CA PHE A 158 4.48 4.78 -18.01
C PHE A 158 4.59 3.69 -19.06
N GLY A 159 3.49 3.33 -19.72
CA GLY A 159 3.47 2.34 -20.79
C GLY A 159 4.34 2.74 -21.98
N GLY A 160 4.36 4.02 -22.35
CA GLY A 160 5.21 4.55 -23.42
C GLY A 160 6.70 4.38 -23.17
N THR A 161 7.14 4.38 -21.91
CA THR A 161 8.53 4.09 -21.53
C THR A 161 8.79 2.59 -21.38
N LEU A 162 7.90 1.88 -20.67
CA LEU A 162 8.11 0.48 -20.28
C LEU A 162 7.90 -0.52 -21.41
N THR A 163 7.08 -0.19 -22.41
CA THR A 163 6.83 -1.05 -23.58
C THR A 163 8.06 -1.19 -24.47
N PRO A 164 8.69 -0.11 -24.97
CA PRO A 164 9.90 -0.23 -25.79
C PRO A 164 11.09 -0.77 -24.99
N ALA A 165 11.11 -0.59 -23.67
CA ALA A 165 12.11 -1.20 -22.79
C ALA A 165 11.92 -2.72 -22.58
N GLY A 166 10.82 -3.31 -23.06
CA GLY A 166 10.58 -4.75 -22.97
C GLY A 166 10.09 -5.25 -21.60
N HIS A 167 9.74 -4.35 -20.68
CA HIS A 167 9.33 -4.70 -19.31
C HIS A 167 7.87 -5.13 -19.20
N MET A 168 7.04 -4.76 -20.16
CA MET A 168 5.61 -5.07 -20.13
C MET A 168 5.36 -6.58 -20.07
N PRO A 169 4.49 -7.06 -19.17
CA PRO A 169 4.20 -8.48 -19.08
C PRO A 169 3.45 -8.98 -20.32
N GLY A 170 3.73 -10.23 -20.70
CA GLY A 170 3.15 -10.87 -21.89
C GLY A 170 1.64 -11.08 -21.82
N ARG A 171 1.05 -11.51 -22.94
CA ARG A 171 -0.39 -11.84 -23.00
C ARG A 171 -0.72 -12.95 -22.00
N GLY A 172 -1.86 -12.81 -21.31
CA GLY A 172 -2.33 -13.81 -20.36
C GLY A 172 -1.63 -13.80 -18.99
N TRP A 173 -0.71 -12.87 -18.72
CA TRP A 173 -0.02 -12.79 -17.42
C TRP A 173 -0.99 -12.62 -16.23
N HIS A 174 -2.11 -11.92 -16.42
CA HIS A 174 -3.16 -11.81 -15.41
C HIS A 174 -3.77 -13.17 -15.01
N ASN A 175 -3.74 -14.16 -15.91
CA ASN A 175 -4.19 -15.51 -15.64
C ASN A 175 -3.10 -16.33 -14.95
N GLN A 176 -1.83 -16.11 -15.28
CA GLN A 176 -0.69 -16.73 -14.60
C GLN A 176 -0.62 -16.29 -13.14
N ARG A 177 -0.81 -14.99 -12.87
CA ARG A 177 -0.90 -14.44 -11.51
C ARG A 177 -2.05 -15.01 -10.69
N ARG A 178 -3.12 -15.49 -11.35
CA ARG A 178 -4.24 -16.21 -10.69
C ARG A 178 -3.96 -17.69 -10.44
N ARG A 179 -2.94 -18.27 -11.10
CA ARG A 179 -2.64 -19.71 -11.15
C ARG A 179 -1.35 -20.10 -10.43
N ALA A 180 -0.69 -19.18 -9.70
CA ALA A 180 0.49 -19.51 -8.93
C ALA A 180 0.20 -20.73 -8.01
N PRO A 181 1.12 -21.71 -7.90
CA PRO A 181 0.79 -23.05 -7.40
C PRO A 181 0.36 -23.06 -5.94
N VAL A 182 -0.61 -23.93 -5.63
CA VAL A 182 -0.83 -24.47 -4.28
C VAL A 182 0.09 -25.69 -4.14
N ASP A 183 0.80 -25.78 -3.03
CA ASP A 183 1.82 -26.81 -2.74
C ASP A 183 1.25 -28.26 -2.87
N PRO A 184 2.01 -29.27 -3.35
CA PRO A 184 1.50 -30.63 -3.57
C PRO A 184 1.42 -31.50 -2.30
N ALA A 185 1.86 -30.99 -1.14
CA ALA A 185 1.74 -31.67 0.14
C ALA A 185 0.41 -31.30 0.79
N GLY A 186 -0.60 -32.17 0.67
CA GLY A 186 -2.00 -31.97 1.09
C GLY A 186 -2.26 -31.73 2.59
N SER A 187 -1.62 -30.74 3.18
CA SER A 187 -2.00 -30.13 4.45
C SER A 187 -3.05 -29.07 4.13
N LEU A 188 -4.27 -29.22 4.65
CA LEU A 188 -5.33 -28.23 4.55
C LEU A 188 -4.98 -26.98 5.37
N GLU A 189 -4.07 -26.16 4.85
CA GLU A 189 -4.03 -24.74 5.14
C GLU A 189 -4.51 -24.02 3.87
N THR A 190 -5.63 -23.31 4.01
CA THR A 190 -6.21 -22.54 2.92
C THR A 190 -5.25 -21.43 2.53
N VAL A 191 -4.42 -21.68 1.52
CA VAL A 191 -3.72 -20.63 0.76
C VAL A 191 -4.81 -19.85 0.02
N ASP A 192 -5.28 -18.77 0.65
CA ASP A 192 -6.26 -17.87 0.06
C ASP A 192 -5.55 -17.11 -1.09
N PRO A 193 -6.02 -17.20 -2.35
CA PRO A 193 -5.36 -16.56 -3.49
C PRO A 193 -5.58 -15.03 -3.46
N ALA A 194 -4.83 -14.34 -2.58
CA ALA A 194 -5.04 -12.94 -2.20
C ALA A 194 -4.20 -11.92 -3.02
N GLY A 195 -3.57 -12.34 -4.12
CA GLY A 195 -2.54 -11.55 -4.80
C GLY A 195 -2.98 -10.54 -5.88
N SER A 196 -4.24 -10.07 -5.92
CA SER A 196 -4.67 -9.02 -6.89
C SER A 196 -5.55 -7.95 -6.24
N PRO A 197 -5.41 -6.65 -6.57
CA PRO A 197 -6.28 -5.58 -6.06
C PRO A 197 -7.77 -5.88 -6.25
N ALA A 198 -8.14 -6.60 -7.31
CA ALA A 198 -9.51 -7.01 -7.60
C ALA A 198 -10.01 -8.18 -6.75
N ALA A 199 -9.13 -9.08 -6.29
CA ALA A 199 -9.50 -10.21 -5.42
C ALA A 199 -9.80 -9.77 -3.98
N ARG A 200 -9.36 -8.56 -3.60
CA ARG A 200 -9.59 -7.96 -2.28
C ARG A 200 -11.03 -7.47 -2.05
N LEU A 201 -11.91 -7.53 -3.06
CA LEU A 201 -13.26 -6.95 -3.01
C LEU A 201 -14.38 -7.92 -2.60
N GLU A 202 -14.21 -9.24 -2.66
CA GLU A 202 -15.35 -10.18 -2.53
C GLU A 202 -15.51 -10.91 -1.18
N ARG A 203 -14.68 -10.64 -0.16
CA ARG A 203 -14.77 -11.36 1.13
C ARG A 203 -14.77 -10.49 2.39
N LEU A 204 -15.72 -9.55 2.46
CA LEU A 204 -16.20 -9.06 3.76
C LEU A 204 -17.73 -9.11 3.78
N PRO A 205 -18.37 -9.74 4.78
CA PRO A 205 -19.81 -9.64 4.94
C PRO A 205 -20.18 -8.17 5.17
N LEU A 206 -21.15 -7.68 4.39
CA LEU A 206 -21.81 -6.39 4.63
C LEU A 206 -22.58 -6.48 5.96
N SER A 207 -22.03 -5.88 7.02
CA SER A 207 -22.72 -5.50 8.26
C SER A 207 -21.81 -4.54 9.03
N ASN A 208 -22.19 -3.37 9.56
CA ASN A 208 -23.45 -2.64 9.65
C ASN A 208 -23.08 -1.14 9.51
N PHE A 209 -23.75 -0.42 8.60
CA PHE A 209 -23.93 1.02 8.79
C PHE A 209 -25.14 1.19 9.71
N ALA A 210 -24.93 1.67 10.93
CA ALA A 210 -26.02 2.29 11.68
C ALA A 210 -26.27 3.65 11.03
N THR A 211 -27.41 3.81 10.37
CA THR A 211 -27.98 5.10 10.02
C THR A 211 -28.41 5.82 11.30
N PRO A 212 -28.18 7.13 11.46
CA PRO A 212 -28.84 7.88 12.52
C PRO A 212 -30.31 8.04 12.14
N SER A 213 -31.20 7.50 12.96
CA SER A 213 -32.64 7.78 12.93
C SER A 213 -32.86 9.24 13.33
N THR A 214 -33.43 10.01 12.41
CA THR A 214 -34.29 11.14 12.73
C THR A 214 -35.54 10.61 13.41
N ASP A 215 -35.77 10.93 14.69
CA ASP A 215 -37.00 11.57 15.14
C ASP A 215 -36.94 11.96 16.63
N ARG A 216 -37.44 13.18 16.92
CA ARG A 216 -38.24 13.60 18.08
C ARG A 216 -37.89 14.97 18.66
N THR A 217 -38.96 15.75 18.71
CA THR A 217 -39.20 17.06 19.29
C THR A 217 -39.38 17.02 20.82
N PHE A 218 -38.96 18.13 21.43
CA PHE A 218 -39.52 18.89 22.57
C PHE A 218 -39.24 18.53 24.05
N HIS A 219 -38.71 19.59 24.71
CA HIS A 219 -38.97 20.16 26.04
C HIS A 219 -38.18 19.74 27.30
N GLY A 220 -37.46 20.73 27.86
CA GLY A 220 -37.66 21.18 29.24
C GLY A 220 -36.52 20.99 30.26
N SER A 221 -35.95 22.12 30.69
CA SER A 221 -35.42 22.46 32.04
C SER A 221 -34.07 21.90 32.57
N GLN A 222 -33.16 22.87 32.79
CA GLN A 222 -32.30 23.17 33.97
C GLN A 222 -31.15 22.20 34.40
N ASP A 223 -29.92 22.63 34.05
CA ASP A 223 -28.72 22.90 34.88
C ASP A 223 -28.07 21.85 35.83
N PRO A 224 -26.74 21.98 36.11
CA PRO A 224 -25.79 20.90 35.84
C PRO A 224 -25.06 20.33 37.08
N ALA A 225 -24.58 19.09 36.98
CA ALA A 225 -23.55 18.55 37.88
C ALA A 225 -22.61 17.57 37.15
N ALA A 226 -21.31 17.73 37.44
CA ALA A 226 -20.08 17.10 36.94
C ALA A 226 -20.14 15.63 36.44
N PRO A 227 -19.33 15.25 35.42
CA PRO A 227 -19.25 13.87 34.99
C PRO A 227 -18.27 13.06 35.85
N GLU A 228 -18.85 11.96 36.31
CA GLU A 228 -18.29 10.74 36.89
C GLU A 228 -17.24 10.07 35.98
N GLN A 229 -16.34 9.33 36.62
CA GLN A 229 -15.13 8.73 36.04
C GLN A 229 -15.44 7.72 34.93
N ALA A 230 -14.90 7.93 33.74
CA ALA A 230 -14.98 6.98 32.63
C ALA A 230 -13.96 5.84 32.80
N GLY A 231 -14.46 4.64 33.12
CA GLY A 231 -13.71 3.39 33.08
C GLY A 231 -13.19 3.01 31.67
N PRO A 232 -12.28 2.02 31.57
CA PRO A 232 -11.52 1.75 30.37
C PRO A 232 -12.42 1.27 29.22
N ARG A 233 -12.42 2.03 28.11
CA ARG A 233 -13.08 1.64 26.86
C ARG A 233 -12.47 0.34 26.32
N THR A 234 -13.30 -0.69 26.24
CA THR A 234 -13.00 -2.01 25.70
C THR A 234 -12.40 -1.91 24.29
N ARG A 235 -11.11 -2.24 24.15
CA ARG A 235 -10.49 -2.46 22.83
C ARG A 235 -11.18 -3.64 22.17
N ARG A 236 -12.02 -3.39 21.16
CA ARG A 236 -12.63 -4.47 20.37
C ARG A 236 -11.56 -5.13 19.51
N ARG A 237 -11.25 -6.37 19.88
CA ARG A 237 -10.32 -7.28 19.20
C ARG A 237 -10.89 -7.63 17.82
N ILE A 238 -10.28 -7.12 16.76
CA ILE A 238 -10.51 -7.61 15.40
C ILE A 238 -9.51 -8.74 15.16
N ARG A 239 -9.98 -9.86 14.60
CA ARG A 239 -9.23 -11.13 14.48
C ARG A 239 -7.84 -10.94 13.86
N ARG A 240 -6.85 -11.59 14.49
CA ARG A 240 -5.47 -11.80 14.03
C ARG A 240 -5.50 -12.29 12.58
N ILE A 241 -4.88 -11.55 11.67
CA ILE A 241 -4.53 -12.06 10.35
C ILE A 241 -3.24 -12.85 10.56
N HIS A 242 -3.25 -14.14 10.26
CA HIS A 242 -2.06 -15.00 10.36
C HIS A 242 -1.02 -14.52 9.35
N LEU A 243 0.22 -14.41 9.81
CA LEU A 243 1.26 -13.56 9.24
C LEU A 243 2.47 -14.43 8.88
N ASP A 244 2.30 -15.32 7.90
CA ASP A 244 3.36 -16.28 7.55
C ASP A 244 4.13 -15.93 6.26
N ASP A 245 3.81 -14.81 5.58
CA ASP A 245 4.52 -14.35 4.36
C ASP A 245 5.31 -13.03 4.53
N LEU A 246 5.62 -12.61 5.77
CA LEU A 246 6.42 -11.39 6.05
C LEU A 246 7.77 -11.68 6.72
N GLN A 247 8.25 -12.93 6.68
CA GLN A 247 9.39 -13.40 7.49
C GLN A 247 10.79 -13.30 6.84
N ASN A 248 11.00 -12.51 5.79
CA ASN A 248 12.35 -12.38 5.21
C ASN A 248 13.27 -11.35 5.89
N ASP A 249 12.80 -10.60 6.90
CA ASP A 249 13.61 -9.60 7.61
C ASP A 249 14.33 -10.14 8.88
N ARG A 250 14.36 -11.47 9.08
CA ARG A 250 14.84 -12.11 10.33
C ARG A 250 16.03 -13.06 10.24
N ARG A 251 16.79 -13.07 9.14
CA ARG A 251 18.00 -13.91 9.06
C ARG A 251 19.23 -13.17 8.53
N ALA A 252 19.64 -12.12 9.23
CA ALA A 252 21.04 -11.65 9.25
C ALA A 252 21.18 -10.61 10.36
N SER A 253 21.36 -11.10 11.60
CA SER A 253 21.99 -10.34 12.69
C SER A 253 23.43 -10.83 12.82
#